data_AF-A0A2U9IBE1-F1
#
_entry.id   AF-A0A2U9IBE1-F1
#
_cell.length_a   1.000
_cell.length_b   1.000
_cell.length_c   1.000
_cell.angle_alpha   90.00
_cell.angle_beta   90.00
_cell.angle_gamma   90.00
#
_symmetry.space_group_name_H-M   'P 1'
#
loop_
_entity.id
_entity.type
_entity.pdbx_description
1 polymer ?
#
loop_
_entity_poly.entity_id
_entity_poly.type
_entity_poly.pdbx_seq_one_letter_code
_entity_poly.pdbx_strand_id
1 'polypeptide(L)'
;MNTLEQLMEEFGFTDDEISYALDKAKGIILGFAMEYRARQVLESMNFINVKSVDLPTHDIEAEKDGRRYFIEVKATKKSPTKEYSAYKIAMIAKLGGTHLTLLMTPKPTLYLTEDILSEPKRILLKFFRLIFAEDLVDLKDFLDNDKNRKIVTSYEKVISSYLDKIPNENLLDIVKSVF
;
A
#
# COMPACT_ATOMS: atom_id res chain seq x y z
N MET A 1 0.73 24.51 27.89
CA MET A 1 0.07 23.22 28.10
C MET A 1 0.19 22.42 26.82
N ASN A 2 0.79 21.23 26.88
CA ASN A 2 0.88 20.35 25.73
C ASN A 2 -0.46 19.59 25.51
N THR A 3 -0.64 18.96 24.35
CA THR A 3 -1.90 18.26 24.00
C THR A 3 -2.24 17.14 24.99
N LEU A 4 -1.26 16.45 25.56
CA LEU A 4 -1.51 15.37 26.53
C LEU A 4 -2.03 15.94 27.86
N GLU A 5 -1.41 17.00 28.36
CA GLU A 5 -1.86 17.71 29.58
C GLU A 5 -3.30 18.22 29.43
N GLN A 6 -3.66 18.76 28.26
CA GLN A 6 -5.04 19.18 27.96
C GLN A 6 -6.03 18.02 28.05
N LEU A 7 -5.71 16.87 27.45
CA LEU A 7 -6.58 15.70 27.48
C LEU A 7 -6.69 15.11 28.90
N MET A 8 -5.63 15.17 29.69
CA MET A 8 -5.66 14.73 31.08
C MET A 8 -6.60 15.58 31.93
N GLU A 9 -6.51 16.90 31.81
CA GLU A 9 -7.41 17.83 32.53
C GLU A 9 -8.86 17.73 32.05
N GLU A 10 -9.09 17.66 30.73
CA GLU A 10 -10.43 17.63 30.14
C GLU A 10 -11.22 16.38 30.54
N PHE A 11 -10.54 15.23 30.60
CA PHE A 11 -11.18 13.94 30.86
C PHE A 11 -10.93 13.41 32.28
N GLY A 12 -10.15 14.13 33.09
CA GLY A 12 -9.84 13.75 34.47
C GLY A 12 -8.99 12.48 34.57
N PHE A 13 -8.10 12.23 33.60
CA PHE A 13 -7.25 11.05 33.61
C PHE A 13 -6.10 11.19 34.61
N THR A 14 -5.83 10.12 35.34
CA THR A 14 -4.68 10.01 36.24
C THR A 14 -3.39 9.67 35.46
N ASP A 15 -2.24 9.92 36.08
CA ASP A 15 -0.93 9.56 35.52
C ASP A 15 -0.81 8.06 35.20
N ASP A 16 -1.41 7.21 36.04
CA ASP A 16 -1.39 5.75 35.87
C ASP A 16 -2.21 5.31 34.64
N GLU A 17 -3.39 5.90 34.43
CA GLU A 17 -4.25 5.60 33.27
C GLU A 17 -3.60 6.04 31.96
N ILE A 18 -2.97 7.22 31.94
CA ILE A 18 -2.23 7.70 30.78
C ILE A 18 -1.00 6.86 30.50
N SER A 19 -0.26 6.46 31.53
CA SER A 19 0.90 5.58 31.38
C SER A 19 0.48 4.24 30.76
N TYR A 20 -0.61 3.64 31.25
CA TYR A 20 -1.19 2.43 30.66
C TYR A 20 -1.59 2.64 29.19
N ALA A 21 -2.26 3.75 28.87
CA ALA A 21 -2.69 4.06 27.50
C ALA A 21 -1.50 4.25 26.55
N LEU A 22 -0.48 5.01 26.96
CA LEU A 22 0.73 5.24 26.17
C LEU A 22 1.51 3.94 25.90
N ASP A 23 1.59 3.05 26.89
CA ASP A 23 2.22 1.74 26.72
C ASP A 23 1.48 0.88 25.69
N LYS A 24 0.14 0.93 25.67
CA LYS A 24 -0.66 0.25 24.64
C LYS A 24 -0.56 0.92 23.27
N ALA A 25 -0.46 2.24 23.23
CA ALA A 25 -0.45 3.05 22.01
C ALA A 25 0.94 3.23 21.40
N LYS A 26 2.02 2.77 22.04
CA LYS A 26 3.41 3.00 21.62
C LYS A 26 3.66 2.69 20.14
N GLY A 27 3.10 1.59 19.61
CA GLY A 27 3.23 1.23 18.20
C GLY A 27 2.58 2.23 17.25
N ILE A 28 1.40 2.74 17.62
CA ILE A 28 0.62 3.72 16.84
C ILE A 28 1.35 5.07 16.86
N ILE A 29 1.78 5.52 18.03
CA ILE A 29 2.54 6.77 18.20
C ILE A 29 3.83 6.73 17.37
N LEU A 30 4.56 5.61 17.41
CA LEU A 30 5.76 5.42 16.60
C LEU A 30 5.44 5.40 15.10
N GLY A 31 4.32 4.81 14.68
CA GLY A 31 3.85 4.83 13.29
C GLY A 31 3.69 6.25 12.76
N PHE A 32 2.85 7.06 13.43
CA PHE A 32 2.62 8.45 13.06
C PHE A 32 3.89 9.30 13.08
N ALA A 33 4.74 9.12 14.10
CA ALA A 33 6.02 9.82 14.17
C ALA A 33 6.95 9.46 12.99
N MET A 34 6.94 8.20 12.55
CA MET A 34 7.73 7.74 11.41
C MET A 34 7.20 8.24 10.08
N GLU A 35 5.88 8.26 9.88
CA GLU A 35 5.25 8.85 8.70
C GLU A 35 5.55 10.34 8.59
N TYR A 36 5.47 11.08 9.71
CA TYR A 36 5.83 12.49 9.73
C TYR A 36 7.32 12.69 9.37
N ARG A 37 8.21 11.88 9.97
CA ARG A 37 9.65 11.92 9.66
C ARG A 37 9.95 11.53 8.20
N ALA A 38 9.18 10.61 7.62
CA ALA A 38 9.35 10.18 6.23
C ALA A 38 9.23 11.34 5.24
N ARG A 39 8.48 12.39 5.56
CA ARG A 39 8.36 13.59 4.71
C ARG A 39 9.71 14.27 4.51
N GLN A 40 10.42 14.55 5.61
CA GLN A 40 11.74 15.18 5.58
C GLN A 40 12.77 14.30 4.88
N VAL A 41 12.65 12.98 5.05
CA VAL A 41 13.49 12.01 4.34
C VAL A 41 13.26 12.09 2.83
N LEU A 42 12.00 12.11 2.37
CA LEU A 42 11.67 12.19 0.96
C LEU A 42 12.15 13.51 0.34
N GLU A 43 11.96 14.63 1.05
CA GLU A 43 12.50 15.94 0.64
C GLU A 43 14.02 15.90 0.47
N SER A 44 14.75 15.25 1.39
CA SER A 44 16.21 15.07 1.27
C SER A 44 16.61 14.18 0.08
N MET A 45 15.68 13.38 -0.45
CA MET A 45 15.84 12.56 -1.66
C MET A 45 15.37 13.27 -2.94
N ASN A 46 15.19 14.60 -2.88
CA ASN A 46 14.73 15.48 -3.97
C ASN A 46 13.29 15.19 -4.44
N PHE A 47 12.44 14.65 -3.57
CA PHE A 47 11.00 14.67 -3.82
C PHE A 47 10.45 16.05 -3.49
N ILE A 48 9.46 16.49 -4.26
CA ILE A 48 8.71 17.72 -4.07
C ILE A 48 7.23 17.39 -3.82
N ASN A 49 6.46 18.39 -3.40
CA ASN A 49 5.02 18.26 -3.15
C ASN A 49 4.67 17.11 -2.17
N VAL A 50 5.52 16.87 -1.17
CA VAL A 50 5.39 15.75 -0.22
C VAL A 50 4.22 15.98 0.75
N LYS A 51 3.17 15.16 0.62
CA LYS A 51 1.92 15.28 1.38
C LYS A 51 1.55 13.95 2.03
N SER A 52 1.32 13.96 3.34
CA SER A 52 0.70 12.83 4.03
C SER A 52 -0.77 12.69 3.62
N VAL A 53 -1.23 11.47 3.47
CA VAL A 53 -2.62 11.14 3.13
C VAL A 53 -3.12 10.02 4.05
N ASP A 54 -4.42 10.01 4.29
CA ASP A 54 -5.09 8.92 5.02
C ASP A 54 -5.81 8.02 4.00
N LEU A 55 -5.03 7.18 3.33
CA LEU A 55 -5.52 6.27 2.30
C LEU A 55 -5.09 4.84 2.61
N PRO A 56 -5.94 3.83 2.32
CA PRO A 56 -5.60 2.43 2.60
C PRO A 56 -4.42 1.89 1.75
N THR A 57 -4.05 2.61 0.69
CA THR A 57 -3.00 2.19 -0.25
C THR A 57 -1.61 2.63 0.14
N HIS A 58 -1.45 3.83 0.69
CA HIS A 58 -0.15 4.47 0.95
C HIS A 58 -0.31 5.63 1.94
N ASP A 59 0.79 6.05 2.55
CA ASP A 59 0.78 7.07 3.60
C ASP A 59 1.18 8.46 3.08
N ILE A 60 1.92 8.53 1.97
CA ILE A 60 2.46 9.78 1.40
C ILE A 60 2.32 9.81 -0.12
N GLU A 61 1.88 10.95 -0.66
CA GLU A 61 2.01 11.28 -2.08
C GLU A 61 3.14 12.29 -2.28
N ALA A 62 3.93 12.10 -3.33
CA ALA A 62 5.01 13.01 -3.68
C ALA A 62 5.29 13.01 -5.19
N GLU A 63 6.07 13.99 -5.65
CA GLU A 63 6.51 14.09 -7.03
C GLU A 63 8.03 14.12 -7.11
N LYS A 64 8.57 13.53 -8.17
CA LYS A 64 10.00 13.61 -8.50
C LYS A 64 10.17 13.46 -10.00
N ASP A 65 10.99 14.33 -10.60
CA ASP A 65 11.27 14.32 -12.05
C ASP A 65 9.98 14.32 -12.92
N GLY A 66 8.97 15.08 -12.49
CA GLY A 66 7.66 15.18 -13.17
C GLY A 66 6.76 13.96 -13.05
N ARG A 67 7.11 12.98 -12.20
CA ARG A 67 6.33 11.76 -11.98
C ARG A 67 5.72 11.74 -10.59
N ARG A 68 4.49 11.22 -10.49
CA ARG A 68 3.79 11.01 -9.22
C ARG A 68 4.18 9.68 -8.58
N TYR A 69 4.42 9.73 -7.28
CA TYR A 69 4.78 8.59 -6.44
C TYR A 69 3.81 8.46 -5.27
N PHE A 70 3.49 7.21 -4.95
CA PHE A 70 2.65 6.81 -3.84
C PHE A 70 3.53 5.97 -2.90
N ILE A 71 3.76 6.45 -1.67
CA ILE A 71 4.78 5.91 -0.78
C ILE A 71 4.11 5.33 0.47
N GLU A 72 4.29 4.02 0.66
CA GLU A 72 4.02 3.35 1.93
C GLU A 72 5.25 3.44 2.83
N VAL A 73 5.08 3.88 4.07
CA VAL A 73 6.13 4.00 5.08
C VAL A 73 6.13 2.77 5.97
N LYS A 74 7.31 2.19 6.18
CA LYS A 74 7.51 1.06 7.11
C LYS A 74 8.64 1.36 8.08
N ALA A 75 8.32 1.26 9.37
CA ALA A 75 9.28 1.52 10.43
C ALA A 75 10.38 0.44 10.58
N THR A 76 10.12 -0.81 10.16
CA THR A 76 10.94 -1.99 10.56
C THR A 76 11.75 -2.63 9.42
N LYS A 77 12.74 -3.47 9.80
CA LYS A 77 13.56 -4.30 8.91
C LYS A 77 12.87 -5.55 8.34
N LYS A 78 11.71 -5.95 8.88
CA LYS A 78 11.05 -7.20 8.45
C LYS A 78 10.59 -7.03 7.00
N SER A 79 10.75 -8.09 6.19
CA SER A 79 10.35 -8.07 4.78
C SER A 79 8.90 -7.55 4.67
N PRO A 80 8.67 -6.42 4.00
CA PRO A 80 7.36 -5.76 3.92
C PRO A 80 6.31 -6.58 3.15
N THR A 81 6.69 -7.74 2.60
CA THR A 81 5.82 -8.66 1.85
C THR A 81 4.56 -9.08 2.61
N LYS A 82 4.62 -9.30 3.93
CA LYS A 82 3.47 -9.85 4.68
C LYS A 82 2.30 -8.87 4.76
N GLU A 83 2.57 -7.57 4.80
CA GLU A 83 1.55 -6.54 5.06
C GLU A 83 0.74 -6.15 3.81
N TYR A 84 1.24 -6.42 2.61
CA TYR A 84 0.49 -6.22 1.38
C TYR A 84 -0.58 -7.31 1.20
N SER A 85 -1.78 -7.09 1.72
CA SER A 85 -2.92 -7.96 1.43
C SER A 85 -3.26 -7.95 -0.06
N ALA A 86 -3.90 -9.03 -0.54
CA ALA A 86 -4.37 -9.10 -1.93
C ALA A 86 -5.35 -7.96 -2.28
N TYR A 87 -6.18 -7.53 -1.31
CA TYR A 87 -7.04 -6.35 -1.45
C TYR A 87 -6.23 -5.08 -1.65
N LYS A 88 -5.18 -4.85 -0.84
CA LYS A 88 -4.29 -3.68 -0.99
C LYS A 88 -3.58 -3.69 -2.34
N ILE A 89 -3.16 -4.86 -2.83
CA ILE A 89 -2.58 -5.01 -4.18
C ILE A 89 -3.56 -4.56 -5.28
N ALA A 90 -4.82 -4.98 -5.20
CA ALA A 90 -5.84 -4.56 -6.16
C ALA A 90 -6.05 -3.04 -6.15
N MET A 91 -6.01 -2.40 -4.97
CA MET A 91 -6.13 -0.95 -4.85
C MET A 91 -4.88 -0.21 -5.38
N ILE A 92 -3.68 -0.73 -5.11
CA ILE A 92 -2.42 -0.18 -5.64
C ILE A 92 -2.40 -0.25 -7.18
N ALA A 93 -2.92 -1.33 -7.77
CA ALA A 93 -2.97 -1.50 -9.21
C ALA A 93 -3.76 -0.40 -9.95
N LYS A 94 -4.69 0.27 -9.27
CA LYS A 94 -5.50 1.37 -9.82
C LYS A 94 -4.79 2.71 -9.83
N LEU A 95 -3.66 2.84 -9.15
CA LEU A 95 -2.96 4.11 -9.02
C LEU A 95 -2.24 4.45 -10.33
N GLY A 96 -2.47 5.66 -10.86
CA GLY A 96 -1.86 6.15 -12.10
C GLY A 96 -0.41 6.61 -11.97
N GLY A 97 0.40 5.95 -11.14
CA GLY A 97 1.78 6.35 -10.84
C GLY A 97 2.58 5.27 -10.12
N THR A 98 3.78 5.61 -9.66
CA THR A 98 4.71 4.60 -9.12
C THR A 98 4.50 4.40 -7.63
N HIS A 99 4.22 3.16 -7.23
CA HIS A 99 4.12 2.82 -5.81
C HIS A 99 5.48 2.40 -5.25
N LEU A 100 5.91 3.06 -4.18
CA LEU A 100 7.16 2.82 -3.47
C LEU A 100 6.89 2.36 -2.03
N THR A 101 7.87 1.66 -1.48
CA THR A 101 7.94 1.37 -0.04
C THR A 101 9.19 2.02 0.54
N LEU A 102 9.00 2.91 1.50
CA LEU A 102 10.07 3.54 2.27
C LEU A 102 10.30 2.77 3.56
N LEU A 103 11.43 2.06 3.64
CA LEU A 103 11.90 1.47 4.89
C LEU A 103 12.71 2.51 5.65
N MET A 104 12.30 2.86 6.87
CA MET A 104 12.96 3.91 7.67
C MET A 104 14.24 3.42 8.38
N THR A 105 14.30 2.13 8.74
CA THR A 105 15.35 1.54 9.57
C THR A 105 16.06 0.39 8.82
N PRO A 106 17.40 0.22 8.94
CA PRO A 106 18.35 1.01 9.74
C PRO A 106 18.73 2.35 9.12
N LYS A 107 18.46 2.53 7.83
CA LYS A 107 18.59 3.80 7.11
C LYS A 107 17.45 3.92 6.12
N PRO A 108 16.97 5.14 5.85
CA PRO A 108 15.91 5.34 4.87
C PRO A 108 16.28 4.78 3.50
N THR A 109 15.47 3.85 3.00
CA THR A 109 15.68 3.21 1.70
C THR A 109 14.35 3.05 0.98
N LEU A 110 14.29 3.51 -0.27
CA LEU A 110 13.13 3.36 -1.14
C LEU A 110 13.29 2.11 -2.00
N TYR A 111 12.21 1.35 -2.10
CA TYR A 111 12.07 0.23 -3.01
C TYR A 111 10.86 0.46 -3.91
N LEU A 112 10.94 0.02 -5.17
CA LEU A 112 9.73 -0.23 -5.93
C LEU A 112 8.93 -1.28 -5.19
N THR A 113 7.65 -0.99 -4.89
CA THR A 113 6.83 -1.94 -4.14
C THR A 113 6.73 -3.28 -4.87
N GLU A 114 6.72 -3.28 -6.20
CA GLU A 114 6.71 -4.51 -6.98
C GLU A 114 7.93 -5.41 -6.71
N ASP A 115 9.13 -4.84 -6.56
CA ASP A 115 10.37 -5.60 -6.40
C ASP A 115 10.45 -6.35 -5.06
N ILE A 116 9.78 -5.82 -4.04
CA ILE A 116 9.75 -6.43 -2.71
C ILE A 116 8.62 -7.43 -2.55
N LEU A 117 7.64 -7.52 -3.46
CA LEU A 117 6.51 -8.42 -3.32
C LEU A 117 6.92 -9.88 -3.55
N SER A 118 6.22 -10.80 -2.88
CA SER A 118 6.33 -12.22 -3.22
C SER A 118 5.81 -12.45 -4.64
N GLU A 119 6.33 -13.48 -5.30
CA GLU A 119 5.93 -13.79 -6.68
C GLU A 119 4.39 -13.88 -6.88
N PRO A 120 3.61 -14.57 -6.02
CA PRO A 120 2.15 -14.58 -6.17
C PRO A 120 1.52 -13.19 -6.16
N LYS A 121 2.04 -12.28 -5.34
CA LYS A 121 1.53 -10.90 -5.23
C LYS A 121 1.96 -10.03 -6.41
N ARG A 122 3.15 -10.27 -6.98
CA ARG A 122 3.58 -9.61 -8.23
C ARG A 122 2.70 -10.02 -9.41
N ILE A 123 2.42 -11.32 -9.53
CA ILE A 123 1.50 -11.86 -10.55
C ILE A 123 0.10 -11.25 -10.37
N LEU A 124 -0.41 -11.20 -9.13
CA LEU A 124 -1.69 -10.58 -8.85
C LEU A 124 -1.71 -9.07 -9.16
N LEU A 125 -0.64 -8.33 -8.84
CA LEU A 125 -0.51 -6.91 -9.19
C LEU A 125 -0.55 -6.70 -10.70
N LYS A 126 0.22 -7.50 -11.46
CA LYS A 126 0.24 -7.44 -12.92
C LYS A 126 -1.14 -7.76 -13.50
N PHE A 127 -1.80 -8.80 -13.02
CA PHE A 127 -3.17 -9.15 -13.42
C PHE A 127 -4.15 -7.98 -13.26
N PHE A 128 -4.19 -7.35 -12.08
CA PHE A 128 -5.07 -6.20 -11.86
C PHE A 128 -4.69 -4.99 -12.71
N ARG A 129 -3.39 -4.73 -12.95
CA ARG A 129 -2.97 -3.65 -13.85
C ARG A 129 -3.45 -3.87 -15.29
N LEU A 130 -3.37 -5.10 -15.80
CA LEU A 130 -3.88 -5.43 -17.14
C LEU A 130 -5.40 -5.22 -17.24
N ILE A 131 -6.14 -5.60 -16.20
CA ILE A 131 -7.58 -5.34 -16.12
C ILE A 131 -7.87 -3.83 -16.13
N PHE A 132 -7.21 -3.04 -15.29
CA PHE A 132 -7.50 -1.61 -15.17
C PHE A 132 -6.92 -0.76 -16.31
N ALA A 133 -5.96 -1.29 -17.06
CA ALA A 133 -5.47 -0.72 -18.31
C ALA A 133 -6.31 -1.12 -19.53
N GLU A 134 -7.30 -2.02 -19.36
CA GLU A 134 -8.14 -2.57 -20.42
C GLU A 134 -7.36 -3.32 -21.53
N ASP A 135 -6.19 -3.87 -21.20
CA ASP A 135 -5.34 -4.56 -22.16
C ASP A 135 -5.77 -6.02 -22.34
N LEU A 136 -6.77 -6.21 -23.21
CA LEU A 136 -7.37 -7.51 -23.51
C LEU A 136 -6.38 -8.52 -24.09
N VAL A 137 -5.41 -8.07 -24.89
CA VAL A 137 -4.47 -8.95 -25.58
C VAL A 137 -3.46 -9.48 -24.56
N ASP A 138 -2.81 -8.57 -23.84
CA ASP A 138 -1.82 -8.95 -22.83
C ASP A 138 -2.46 -9.71 -21.66
N LEU A 139 -3.73 -9.44 -21.33
CA LEU A 139 -4.45 -10.21 -20.31
C LEU A 139 -4.65 -11.67 -20.72
N LYS A 140 -4.99 -11.93 -21.98
CA LYS A 140 -5.13 -13.31 -22.50
C LYS A 140 -3.78 -14.02 -22.47
N ASP A 141 -2.75 -13.42 -23.05
CA ASP A 141 -1.39 -13.98 -23.06
C ASP A 141 -0.88 -14.23 -21.64
N PHE A 142 -1.19 -13.33 -20.70
CA PHE A 142 -0.86 -13.49 -19.29
C PHE A 142 -1.56 -14.70 -18.65
N LEU A 143 -2.83 -14.94 -18.97
CA LEU A 143 -3.64 -16.05 -18.44
C LEU A 143 -3.40 -17.38 -19.16
N ASP A 144 -2.85 -17.37 -20.37
CA ASP A 144 -2.43 -18.59 -21.08
C ASP A 144 -1.17 -19.22 -20.46
N ASN A 145 -0.48 -18.48 -19.59
CA ASN A 145 0.55 -19.04 -18.73
C ASN A 145 -0.08 -19.79 -17.54
N ASP A 146 0.10 -21.13 -17.51
CA ASP A 146 -0.42 -22.01 -16.46
C ASP A 146 -0.07 -21.58 -15.03
N LYS A 147 1.15 -21.06 -14.81
CA LYS A 147 1.59 -20.62 -13.49
C LYS A 147 0.82 -19.38 -13.05
N ASN A 148 0.69 -18.39 -13.94
CA ASN A 148 -0.07 -17.18 -13.67
C ASN A 148 -1.54 -17.52 -13.41
N ARG A 149 -2.15 -18.33 -14.28
CA ARG A 149 -3.54 -18.78 -14.13
C ARG A 149 -3.79 -19.43 -12.77
N LYS A 150 -2.98 -20.42 -12.37
CA LYS A 150 -3.11 -21.08 -11.07
C LYS A 150 -3.03 -20.11 -9.88
N ILE A 151 -2.11 -19.14 -9.95
CA ILE A 151 -1.96 -18.14 -8.90
C ILE A 151 -3.17 -17.21 -8.86
N VAL A 152 -3.64 -16.71 -10.00
CA VAL A 152 -4.85 -15.88 -10.10
C VAL A 152 -6.06 -16.64 -9.56
N THR A 153 -6.25 -17.89 -9.96
CA THR A 153 -7.33 -18.76 -9.46
C THR A 153 -7.32 -18.87 -7.93
N SER A 154 -6.14 -18.97 -7.30
CA SER A 154 -6.02 -19.02 -5.83
C SER A 154 -6.50 -17.75 -5.11
N TYR A 155 -6.67 -16.63 -5.81
CA TYR A 155 -7.17 -15.35 -5.30
C TYR A 155 -8.62 -15.06 -5.71
N GLU A 156 -9.38 -16.05 -6.18
CA GLU A 156 -10.78 -15.92 -6.62
C GLU A 156 -11.61 -15.01 -5.71
N LYS A 157 -11.66 -15.30 -4.40
CA LYS A 157 -12.48 -14.52 -3.45
C LYS A 157 -12.17 -13.01 -3.50
N VAL A 158 -10.91 -12.65 -3.67
CA VAL A 158 -10.49 -11.25 -3.76
C VAL A 158 -10.89 -10.69 -5.12
N ILE A 159 -10.63 -11.41 -6.20
CA ILE A 159 -10.95 -10.97 -7.56
C ILE A 159 -12.46 -10.80 -7.75
N SER A 160 -13.26 -11.73 -7.22
CA SER A 160 -14.72 -11.68 -7.20
C SER A 160 -15.27 -10.41 -6.54
N SER A 161 -14.60 -9.90 -5.51
CA SER A 161 -14.98 -8.62 -4.85
C SER A 161 -14.62 -7.36 -5.65
N TYR A 162 -14.02 -7.51 -6.83
CA TYR A 162 -13.67 -6.43 -7.74
C TYR A 162 -14.32 -6.57 -9.13
N LEU A 163 -15.16 -7.59 -9.37
CA LEU A 163 -15.80 -7.82 -10.68
C LEU A 163 -16.69 -6.66 -11.11
N ASP A 164 -17.39 -6.04 -10.17
CA ASP A 164 -18.23 -4.85 -10.36
C ASP A 164 -17.43 -3.60 -10.76
N LYS A 165 -16.11 -3.63 -10.55
CA LYS A 165 -15.19 -2.53 -10.85
C LYS A 165 -14.40 -2.77 -12.14
N ILE A 166 -14.69 -3.84 -12.87
CA ILE A 166 -14.10 -4.12 -14.18
C ILE A 166 -14.82 -3.26 -15.22
N PRO A 167 -14.10 -2.43 -15.99
CA PRO A 167 -14.71 -1.40 -16.83
C PRO A 167 -15.41 -1.94 -18.09
N ASN A 168 -15.14 -3.19 -18.49
CA ASN A 168 -15.53 -3.73 -19.79
C ASN A 168 -16.12 -5.14 -19.67
N GLU A 169 -17.25 -5.42 -20.33
CA GLU A 169 -17.90 -6.73 -20.34
C GLU A 169 -17.00 -7.84 -20.91
N ASN A 170 -16.22 -7.57 -21.96
CA ASN A 170 -15.29 -8.55 -22.52
C ASN A 170 -14.17 -8.92 -21.53
N LEU A 171 -13.66 -7.94 -20.76
CA LEU A 171 -12.69 -8.20 -19.69
C LEU A 171 -13.33 -9.04 -18.59
N LEU A 172 -14.57 -8.70 -18.22
CA LEU A 172 -15.32 -9.41 -17.21
C LEU A 172 -15.53 -10.87 -17.60
N ASP A 173 -15.86 -11.15 -18.86
CA ASP A 173 -16.03 -12.52 -19.37
C ASP A 173 -14.72 -13.31 -19.36
N ILE A 174 -13.61 -12.68 -19.76
CA ILE A 174 -12.27 -13.29 -19.65
C ILE A 174 -11.96 -13.64 -18.20
N VAL A 175 -12.15 -12.69 -17.27
CA VAL A 175 -11.88 -12.92 -15.84
C VAL A 175 -12.77 -14.02 -15.27
N LYS A 176 -14.06 -14.03 -15.61
CA LYS A 176 -14.99 -15.10 -15.19
C LYS A 176 -14.58 -16.47 -15.73
N SER A 177 -14.01 -16.56 -16.93
CA SER A 177 -13.56 -17.84 -17.52
C SER A 177 -12.36 -18.48 -16.79
N VAL A 178 -11.73 -17.76 -15.84
CA VAL A 178 -10.62 -18.27 -15.03
C VAL A 178 -11.10 -19.08 -13.83
N PHE A 179 -12.37 -18.97 -13.45
CA PHE A 179 -12.97 -19.58 -12.26
C PHE A 179 -14.12 -20.53 -12.60
#